data_AF-A0A8T5D743-F1
#
_entry.id   AF-A0A8T5D743-F1
#
_cell.length_a   1.000
_cell.length_b   1.000
_cell.length_c   1.000
_cell.angle_alpha   90.00
_cell.angle_beta   90.00
_cell.angle_gamma   90.00
#
_symmetry.space_group_name_H-M   'P 1'
#
loop_
_entity.id
_entity.type
_entity.pdbx_description
1 polymer ?
#
loop_
_entity_poly.entity_id
_entity_poly.type
_entity_poly.pdbx_seq_one_letter_code
_entity_poly.pdbx_strand_id
1 'polypeptide(L)'
;MPEQEQPTEEQIKEFQEKLAKMSPEEREAFFRQQCIFCQIIDGKIESTRIYEDDDCLAILDINPANPGHILLMPKKHLQVGPQVPQDVMERMGKITKALSNCCLQSLKCEGTSIFIANGLPAGQRAQHFMIHIVPRKDKDGLTCFDLQENKIDTTQLESLASDLKAFISKKLGIEIADDEPKPAEEVKEEPEEQQPEPLPPTPEETTPVPPTPEETTPVPPEPEVSESKKEKGFLYFVDKEGDISRVKMVRGRKKGKQPKEKVKVVGITREKNRLYYVDANLEIQSSPMNRGRKSKGKKTKETKDKPKEKPGKQPEPEKEKPKEAASLDDIASLFT
;
A
#
# COMPACT_ATOMS: atom_id res chain seq x y z
N MET A 1 -6.22 -6.93 25.06
CA MET A 1 -4.98 -6.33 25.58
C MET A 1 -5.41 -5.26 26.57
N PRO A 2 -4.84 -5.19 27.78
CA PRO A 2 -5.19 -4.13 28.71
C PRO A 2 -4.88 -2.79 28.03
N GLU A 3 -5.87 -1.91 28.02
CA GLU A 3 -5.76 -0.53 27.56
C GLU A 3 -4.63 0.11 28.36
N GLN A 4 -3.50 0.41 27.71
CA GLN A 4 -2.41 1.11 28.38
C GLN A 4 -2.92 2.52 28.66
N GLU A 5 -3.21 2.81 29.93
CA GLU A 5 -3.61 4.15 30.38
C GLU A 5 -2.58 5.16 29.89
N GLN A 6 -3.01 6.11 29.07
CA GLN A 6 -2.14 7.17 28.60
C GLN A 6 -1.73 8.03 29.81
N PRO A 7 -0.44 8.37 29.94
CA PRO A 7 0.03 9.20 31.05
C PRO A 7 -0.69 10.54 31.06
N THR A 8 -1.03 11.04 32.25
CA THR A 8 -1.71 12.33 32.41
C THR A 8 -0.80 13.47 31.94
N GLU A 9 -1.38 14.61 31.56
CA GLU A 9 -0.61 15.80 31.14
C GLU A 9 0.40 16.25 32.21
N GLU A 10 0.04 16.10 33.49
CA GLU A 10 0.92 16.39 34.62
C GLU A 10 2.12 15.42 34.68
N GLN A 11 1.89 14.13 34.46
CA GLN A 11 2.95 13.11 34.42
C GLN A 11 3.88 13.34 33.23
N ILE A 12 3.34 13.71 32.07
CA ILE A 12 4.14 14.05 30.87
C ILE A 12 5.01 15.27 31.18
N LYS A 13 4.44 16.31 31.78
CA LYS A 13 5.18 17.53 32.12
C LYS A 13 6.27 17.29 33.16
N GLU A 14 5.98 16.54 34.21
CA GLU A 14 6.98 16.16 35.21
C GLU A 14 8.11 15.34 34.60
N PHE A 15 7.77 14.41 33.70
CA PHE A 15 8.74 13.62 32.95
C PHE A 15 9.61 14.49 32.04
N GLN A 16 9.02 15.46 31.32
CA GLN A 16 9.76 16.41 30.49
C GLN A 16 10.70 17.29 31.32
N GLU A 17 10.25 17.79 32.47
CA GLU A 17 11.09 18.57 33.38
C GLU A 17 12.24 17.74 33.96
N LYS A 18 12.00 16.45 34.20
CA LYS A 18 13.04 15.51 34.64
C LYS A 18 14.06 15.26 33.53
N LEU A 19 13.61 15.04 32.29
CA LEU A 19 14.49 14.89 31.13
C LEU A 19 15.32 16.15 30.87
N ALA A 20 14.74 17.34 31.03
CA ALA A 20 15.44 18.61 30.84
C ALA A 20 16.59 18.84 31.83
N LYS A 21 16.55 18.19 33.00
CA LYS A 21 17.58 18.28 34.04
C LYS A 21 18.72 17.26 33.87
N MET A 22 18.54 16.26 33.00
CA MET A 22 19.54 15.23 32.74
C MET A 22 20.58 15.69 31.72
N SER A 23 21.82 15.27 31.91
CA SER A 23 22.86 15.42 30.90
C SER A 23 22.52 14.63 29.62
N PRO A 24 23.11 14.95 28.45
CA PRO A 24 22.92 14.16 27.24
C PRO A 24 23.26 12.67 27.42
N GLU A 25 24.34 12.37 28.14
CA GLU A 25 24.79 11.00 28.42
C GLU A 25 23.81 10.25 29.33
N GLU A 26 23.29 10.94 30.35
CA GLU A 26 22.28 10.37 31.26
C GLU A 26 20.98 10.05 30.53
N ARG A 27 20.55 10.91 29.60
CA ARG A 27 19.37 10.68 28.77
C ARG A 27 19.55 9.46 27.86
N GLU A 28 20.68 9.36 27.17
CA GLU A 28 20.98 8.21 26.30
C GLU A 28 20.97 6.90 27.10
N ALA A 29 21.63 6.89 28.27
CA ALA A 29 21.64 5.73 29.14
C ALA A 29 20.23 5.35 29.62
N PHE A 30 19.41 6.33 29.99
CA PHE A 30 18.03 6.13 30.42
C PHE A 30 17.16 5.50 29.32
N PHE A 31 17.16 6.08 28.10
CA PHE A 31 16.40 5.54 26.98
C PHE A 31 16.88 4.15 26.56
N ARG A 32 18.20 3.91 26.58
CA ARG A 32 18.77 2.57 26.32
C ARG A 32 18.25 1.53 27.32
N GLN A 33 18.16 1.86 28.61
CA GLN A 33 17.65 0.94 29.63
C GLN A 33 16.16 0.62 29.45
N GLN A 34 15.36 1.61 29.05
CA GLN A 34 13.93 1.43 28.78
C GLN A 34 13.64 0.73 27.44
N CYS A 35 14.62 0.66 26.55
CA CYS A 35 14.45 0.07 25.22
C CYS A 35 14.46 -1.47 25.26
N ILE A 36 13.34 -2.09 24.89
CA ILE A 36 13.21 -3.55 24.79
C ILE A 36 14.21 -4.16 23.79
N PHE A 37 14.53 -3.46 22.71
CA PHE A 37 15.50 -3.93 21.71
C PHE A 37 16.94 -3.90 22.23
N CYS A 38 17.28 -2.92 23.06
CA CYS A 38 18.57 -2.91 23.75
C CYS A 38 18.67 -4.09 24.74
N GLN A 39 17.57 -4.43 25.43
CA GLN A 39 17.54 -5.61 26.29
C GLN A 39 17.68 -6.93 25.49
N ILE A 40 17.12 -6.99 24.28
CA ILE A 40 17.31 -8.11 23.35
C ILE A 40 18.78 -8.20 22.89
N ILE A 41 19.40 -7.08 22.52
CA ILE A 41 20.81 -7.00 22.12
C ILE A 41 21.72 -7.47 23.27
N ASP A 42 21.46 -6.97 24.49
CA ASP A 42 22.17 -7.36 25.72
C ASP A 42 21.94 -8.83 26.13
N GLY A 43 21.01 -9.55 25.49
CA GLY A 43 20.68 -10.94 25.79
C GLY A 43 19.82 -11.14 27.05
N LYS A 44 19.21 -10.07 27.57
CA LYS A 44 18.30 -10.12 28.73
C LYS A 44 16.92 -10.67 28.36
N ILE A 45 16.51 -10.49 27.11
CA ILE A 45 15.26 -11.00 26.54
C ILE A 45 15.60 -12.00 25.44
N GLU A 46 14.98 -13.18 25.49
CA GLU A 46 15.14 -14.20 24.46
C GLU A 46 14.61 -13.71 23.11
N SER A 47 15.35 -14.01 22.05
CA SER A 47 14.97 -13.68 20.67
C SER A 47 15.60 -14.68 19.71
N THR A 48 14.93 -14.89 18.57
CA THR A 48 15.46 -15.73 17.51
C THR A 48 16.43 -14.92 16.66
N ARG A 49 17.71 -14.93 17.03
CA ARG A 49 18.81 -14.27 16.29
C ARG A 49 19.14 -15.06 15.04
N ILE A 50 19.19 -14.38 13.89
CA ILE A 50 19.50 -15.01 12.59
C ILE A 50 20.79 -14.46 11.97
N TYR A 51 21.24 -13.30 12.42
CA TYR A 51 22.50 -12.69 12.02
C TYR A 51 22.99 -11.77 13.12
N GLU A 52 24.30 -11.79 13.39
CA GLU A 52 24.94 -10.90 14.35
C GLU A 52 26.37 -10.63 13.89
N ASP A 53 26.77 -9.36 13.90
CA ASP A 53 28.16 -8.93 13.76
C ASP A 53 28.50 -7.90 14.86
N ASP A 54 29.64 -7.23 14.75
CA ASP A 54 30.11 -6.27 15.76
C ASP A 54 29.17 -5.05 15.91
N ASP A 55 28.47 -4.65 14.84
CA ASP A 55 27.70 -3.40 14.78
C ASP A 55 26.18 -3.64 14.74
N CYS A 56 25.74 -4.79 14.22
CA CYS A 56 24.37 -5.07 13.81
C CYS A 56 23.86 -6.41 14.36
N LEU A 57 22.54 -6.48 14.55
CA LEU A 57 21.82 -7.68 14.95
C LEU A 57 20.56 -7.80 14.10
N ALA A 58 20.28 -9.00 13.58
CA ALA A 58 19.01 -9.33 12.94
C ALA A 58 18.30 -10.44 13.70
N ILE A 59 17.02 -10.22 13.99
CA ILE A 59 16.15 -11.15 14.70
C ILE A 59 14.87 -11.40 13.90
N LEU A 60 14.19 -12.52 14.17
CA LEU A 60 12.81 -12.71 13.72
C LEU A 60 11.85 -11.96 14.64
N ASP A 61 10.87 -11.28 14.04
CA ASP A 61 9.79 -10.64 14.76
C ASP A 61 8.90 -11.70 15.44
N ILE A 62 8.59 -11.49 16.73
CA ILE A 62 7.67 -12.33 17.50
C ILE A 62 6.21 -12.12 17.11
N ASN A 63 5.88 -10.95 16.56
CA ASN A 63 4.56 -10.60 16.02
C ASN A 63 4.71 -10.32 14.52
N PRO A 64 5.08 -11.33 13.71
CA PRO A 64 5.48 -11.11 12.33
C PRO A 64 4.28 -10.69 11.47
N ALA A 65 4.49 -9.73 10.57
CA ALA A 65 3.49 -9.39 9.55
C ALA A 65 3.27 -10.56 8.57
N ASN A 66 4.36 -11.25 8.21
CA ASN A 66 4.35 -12.50 7.46
C ASN A 66 5.43 -13.45 8.00
N PRO A 67 5.31 -14.77 7.82
CA PRO A 67 6.35 -15.72 8.20
C PRO A 67 7.72 -15.32 7.63
N GLY A 68 8.71 -15.22 8.53
CA GLY A 68 10.05 -14.74 8.18
C GLY A 68 10.21 -13.23 8.18
N HIS A 69 9.33 -12.46 8.85
CA HIS A 69 9.56 -11.04 9.14
C HIS A 69 10.83 -10.86 9.98
N ILE A 70 11.80 -10.15 9.42
CA ILE A 70 13.09 -9.87 10.05
C ILE A 70 13.14 -8.40 10.50
N LEU A 71 13.70 -8.19 11.68
CA LEU A 71 14.07 -6.89 12.21
C LEU A 71 15.60 -6.80 12.25
N LEU A 72 16.19 -5.95 11.40
CA LEU A 72 17.62 -5.64 11.41
C LEU A 72 17.84 -4.32 12.13
N MET A 73 18.69 -4.31 13.16
CA MET A 73 18.93 -3.14 14.00
C MET A 73 20.43 -2.99 14.34
N PRO A 74 20.93 -1.76 14.57
CA PRO A 74 22.26 -1.56 15.12
C PRO A 74 22.29 -1.94 16.60
N LYS A 75 23.46 -2.36 17.10
CA LYS A 75 23.70 -2.66 18.52
C LYS A 75 23.72 -1.39 19.38
N LYS A 76 24.14 -0.27 18.79
CA LYS A 76 24.04 1.06 19.41
C LYS A 76 22.58 1.50 19.46
N HIS A 77 22.18 2.14 20.56
CA HIS A 77 20.85 2.73 20.69
C HIS A 77 20.79 4.01 19.86
N LEU A 78 19.97 3.99 18.81
CA LEU A 78 19.74 5.11 17.89
C LEU A 78 18.23 5.13 17.62
N GLN A 79 17.58 6.28 17.71
CA GLN A 79 16.12 6.32 17.66
C GLN A 79 15.60 6.29 16.23
N VAL A 80 16.24 7.05 15.33
CA VAL A 80 15.79 7.26 13.95
C VAL A 80 16.95 7.17 12.96
N GLY A 81 16.64 6.87 11.70
CA GLY A 81 17.62 6.71 10.62
C GLY A 81 18.61 7.87 10.46
N PRO A 82 18.21 9.15 10.59
CA PRO A 82 19.14 10.28 10.51
C PRO A 82 20.27 10.31 11.55
N GLN A 83 20.11 9.62 12.68
CA GLN A 83 21.14 9.53 13.72
C GLN A 83 22.16 8.42 13.45
N VAL A 84 21.87 7.51 12.52
CA VAL A 84 22.72 6.36 12.23
C VAL A 84 23.98 6.84 11.50
N PRO A 85 25.19 6.51 12.01
CA PRO A 85 26.43 6.79 11.30
C PRO A 85 26.42 6.21 9.89
N GLN A 86 27.04 6.92 8.94
CA GLN A 86 26.97 6.56 7.52
C GLN A 86 27.56 5.17 7.24
N ASP A 87 28.70 4.84 7.86
CA ASP A 87 29.35 3.54 7.76
C ASP A 87 28.46 2.39 8.25
N VAL A 88 27.75 2.59 9.37
CA VAL A 88 26.78 1.64 9.91
C VAL A 88 25.59 1.49 8.96
N MET A 89 25.05 2.60 8.43
CA MET A 89 23.93 2.56 7.48
C MET A 89 24.30 1.82 6.18
N GLU A 90 25.51 2.05 5.65
CA GLU A 90 26.04 1.36 4.47
C GLU A 90 26.17 -0.15 4.71
N ARG A 91 26.68 -0.55 5.88
CA ARG A 91 26.76 -1.95 6.30
C ARG A 91 25.37 -2.57 6.41
N MET A 92 24.45 -1.91 7.10
CA MET A 92 23.06 -2.38 7.24
C MET A 92 22.38 -2.52 5.88
N GLY A 93 22.65 -1.65 4.91
CA GLY A 93 22.15 -1.78 3.54
C GLY A 93 22.64 -3.05 2.84
N LYS A 94 23.93 -3.40 2.99
CA LYS A 94 24.50 -4.65 2.45
C LYS A 94 23.85 -5.88 3.10
N ILE A 95 23.70 -5.85 4.42
CA ILE A 95 23.06 -6.94 5.19
C ILE A 95 21.59 -7.09 4.78
N THR A 96 20.86 -5.98 4.66
CA THR A 96 19.44 -5.97 4.25
C THR A 96 19.26 -6.65 2.89
N LYS A 97 20.11 -6.32 1.92
CA LYS A 97 20.11 -6.98 0.60
C LYS A 97 20.34 -8.49 0.72
N ALA A 98 21.32 -8.91 1.52
CA ALA A 98 21.64 -10.33 1.71
C ALA A 98 20.48 -11.08 2.39
N LEU A 99 19.88 -10.52 3.44
CA LEU A 99 18.75 -11.10 4.16
C LEU A 99 17.50 -11.19 3.28
N SER A 100 17.20 -10.16 2.50
CA SER A 100 16.11 -10.18 1.52
C SER A 100 16.28 -11.32 0.50
N ASN A 101 17.49 -11.49 -0.05
CA ASN A 101 17.78 -12.62 -0.94
C ASN A 101 17.61 -13.98 -0.25
N CYS A 102 18.05 -14.10 1.01
CA CYS A 102 17.86 -15.31 1.80
C CYS A 102 16.38 -15.62 2.00
N CYS A 103 15.53 -14.62 2.26
CA CYS A 103 14.08 -14.80 2.38
C CYS A 103 13.47 -15.32 1.08
N LEU A 104 13.81 -14.71 -0.06
CA LEU A 104 13.32 -15.14 -1.38
C LEU A 104 13.64 -16.62 -1.65
N GLN A 105 14.89 -17.04 -1.36
CA GLN A 105 15.36 -18.40 -1.61
C GLN A 105 14.80 -19.42 -0.62
N SER A 106 14.85 -19.12 0.68
CA SER A 106 14.49 -20.08 1.74
C SER A 106 12.99 -20.23 1.93
N LEU A 107 12.23 -19.15 1.82
CA LEU A 107 10.78 -19.13 2.06
C LEU A 107 9.97 -19.28 0.78
N LYS A 108 10.66 -19.32 -0.38
CA LYS A 108 10.07 -19.37 -1.72
C LYS A 108 8.98 -18.31 -1.88
N CYS A 109 9.28 -17.09 -1.43
CA CYS A 109 8.39 -15.95 -1.54
C CYS A 109 8.69 -15.18 -2.82
N GLU A 110 7.70 -14.48 -3.35
CA GLU A 110 7.78 -13.82 -4.67
C GLU A 110 8.38 -12.41 -4.56
N GLY A 111 8.41 -11.85 -3.35
CA GLY A 111 8.99 -10.54 -3.09
C GLY A 111 9.37 -10.34 -1.64
N THR A 112 9.93 -9.18 -1.34
CA THR A 112 10.16 -8.69 0.01
C THR A 112 9.80 -7.22 0.10
N SER A 113 9.06 -6.82 1.13
CA SER A 113 8.85 -5.42 1.48
C SER A 113 9.92 -5.00 2.49
N ILE A 114 10.67 -3.96 2.16
CA ILE A 114 11.72 -3.40 3.03
C ILE A 114 11.30 -1.98 3.39
N PHE A 115 11.23 -1.66 4.68
CA PHE A 115 10.88 -0.31 5.11
C PHE A 115 11.50 0.08 6.44
N ILE A 116 11.52 1.39 6.65
CA ILE A 116 11.96 2.07 7.84
C ILE A 116 10.87 3.08 8.19
N ALA A 117 10.42 3.06 9.44
CA ALA A 117 9.54 4.09 9.97
C ALA A 117 10.37 5.02 10.88
N ASN A 118 10.40 6.31 10.57
CA ASN A 118 11.02 7.35 11.39
C ASN A 118 9.92 8.24 11.99
N GLY A 119 9.70 8.14 13.29
CA GLY A 119 8.66 8.85 14.02
C GLY A 119 7.32 8.13 14.12
N LEU A 120 6.55 8.48 15.15
CA LEU A 120 5.19 7.98 15.37
C LEU A 120 4.27 8.15 14.13
N PRO A 121 4.27 9.29 13.41
CA PRO A 121 3.42 9.46 12.23
C PRO A 121 3.77 8.52 11.07
N ALA A 122 5.04 8.10 10.97
CA ALA A 122 5.47 7.11 9.98
C ALA A 122 5.16 5.66 10.40
N GLY A 123 4.56 5.46 11.59
CA GLY A 123 4.25 4.15 12.15
C GLY A 123 5.37 3.52 12.98
N GLN A 124 6.38 4.29 13.40
CA GLN A 124 7.43 3.77 14.27
C GLN A 124 6.85 3.43 15.65
N ARG A 125 6.97 2.17 16.07
CA ARG A 125 6.40 1.69 17.34
C ARG A 125 7.41 1.57 18.48
N ALA A 126 8.70 1.71 18.17
CA ALA A 126 9.76 1.59 19.14
C ALA A 126 10.86 2.60 18.86
N GLN A 127 11.41 3.19 19.91
CA GLN A 127 12.49 4.18 19.85
C GLN A 127 13.86 3.49 19.67
N HIS A 128 13.95 2.55 18.74
CA HIS A 128 15.20 1.93 18.30
C HIS A 128 15.12 1.75 16.79
N PHE A 129 16.09 2.27 16.06
CA PHE A 129 16.13 2.23 14.62
C PHE A 129 16.19 0.79 14.14
N MET A 130 15.28 0.42 13.23
CA MET A 130 15.27 -0.91 12.64
C MET A 130 14.80 -0.85 11.19
N ILE A 131 15.34 -1.78 10.41
CA ILE A 131 14.92 -2.05 9.05
C ILE A 131 14.05 -3.30 9.11
N HIS A 132 12.80 -3.14 8.68
CA HIS A 132 11.86 -4.25 8.53
C HIS A 132 12.10 -4.92 7.18
N ILE A 133 12.20 -6.25 7.17
CA ILE A 133 12.28 -7.05 5.95
C ILE A 133 11.16 -8.09 6.03
N VAL A 134 10.10 -7.88 5.26
CA VAL A 134 8.88 -8.71 5.28
C VAL A 134 8.80 -9.51 3.99
N PRO A 135 8.92 -10.85 4.04
CA PRO A 135 8.67 -11.72 2.89
C PRO A 135 7.24 -11.57 2.38
N ARG A 136 7.06 -11.49 1.05
CA ARG A 136 5.76 -11.27 0.40
C ARG A 136 5.39 -12.43 -0.52
N LYS A 137 4.12 -12.82 -0.49
CA LYS A 137 3.53 -13.81 -1.40
C LYS A 137 2.29 -13.20 -2.05
N ASP A 138 1.95 -13.64 -3.25
CA ASP A 138 0.71 -13.23 -3.90
C ASP A 138 -0.48 -13.47 -2.96
N LYS A 139 -1.31 -12.44 -2.82
CA LYS A 139 -2.51 -12.44 -1.96
C LYS A 139 -2.23 -12.81 -0.49
N ASP A 140 -1.06 -12.42 0.04
CA ASP A 140 -0.74 -12.58 1.47
C ASP A 140 -1.59 -11.70 2.42
N GLY A 141 -2.45 -10.83 1.87
CA GLY A 141 -3.35 -9.99 2.65
C GLY A 141 -2.68 -8.78 3.31
N LEU A 142 -1.37 -8.59 3.10
CA LEU A 142 -0.67 -7.41 3.59
C LEU A 142 -0.86 -6.23 2.64
N THR A 143 -1.53 -5.19 3.12
CA THR A 143 -1.68 -3.89 2.46
C THR A 143 -0.63 -2.90 2.94
N CYS A 144 0.60 -3.36 3.23
CA CYS A 144 1.69 -2.45 3.52
C CYS A 144 1.85 -1.51 2.32
N PHE A 145 1.78 -0.20 2.59
CA PHE A 145 1.81 0.91 1.62
C PHE A 145 0.52 1.11 0.81
N ASP A 146 -0.60 1.42 1.47
CA ASP A 146 -1.76 2.04 0.80
C ASP A 146 -1.41 3.49 0.39
N LEU A 147 -0.56 3.61 -0.64
CA LEU A 147 -0.07 4.88 -1.17
C LEU A 147 -1.15 5.47 -2.06
N GLN A 148 -1.96 6.35 -1.47
CA GLN A 148 -2.96 7.09 -2.23
C GLN A 148 -2.28 8.10 -3.15
N GLU A 149 -2.63 8.07 -4.43
CA GLU A 149 -2.17 9.04 -5.42
C GLU A 149 -2.88 10.37 -5.24
N ASN A 150 -2.15 11.36 -4.76
CA ASN A 150 -2.62 12.74 -4.68
C ASN A 150 -2.23 13.51 -5.94
N LYS A 151 -3.16 14.29 -6.49
CA LYS A 151 -2.87 15.20 -7.61
C LYS A 151 -2.24 16.48 -7.07
N ILE A 152 -1.04 16.79 -7.55
CA ILE A 152 -0.30 18.02 -7.24
C ILE A 152 -0.11 18.79 -8.54
N ASP A 153 -0.30 20.11 -8.50
CA ASP A 153 -0.13 20.97 -9.67
C ASP A 153 1.35 21.08 -10.07
N THR A 154 1.62 21.21 -11.38
CA THR A 154 2.99 21.24 -11.91
C THR A 154 3.84 22.36 -11.34
N THR A 155 3.24 23.54 -11.12
CA THR A 155 3.94 24.70 -10.53
C THR A 155 4.34 24.45 -9.07
N GLN A 156 3.51 23.72 -8.31
CA GLN A 156 3.83 23.34 -6.94
C GLN A 156 4.96 22.31 -6.92
N LEU A 157 4.92 21.32 -7.82
CA LEU A 157 5.99 20.33 -7.99
C LEU A 157 7.34 20.98 -8.32
N GLU A 158 7.36 21.95 -9.24
CA GLU A 158 8.57 22.68 -9.62
C GLU A 158 9.15 23.46 -8.43
N SER A 159 8.29 24.14 -7.66
CA SER A 159 8.73 24.86 -6.46
C SER A 159 9.31 23.92 -5.39
N LEU A 160 8.64 22.80 -5.10
CA LEU A 160 9.14 21.77 -4.19
C LEU A 160 10.48 21.19 -4.64
N ALA A 161 10.61 20.92 -5.94
CA ALA A 161 11.84 20.38 -6.51
C ALA A 161 13.01 21.34 -6.31
N SER A 162 12.80 22.64 -6.57
CA SER A 162 13.83 23.67 -6.36
C SER A 162 14.27 23.73 -4.89
N ASP A 163 13.31 23.76 -3.97
CA ASP A 163 13.60 23.83 -2.53
C ASP A 163 14.36 22.59 -2.07
N LEU A 164 13.90 21.39 -2.43
CA LEU A 164 14.56 20.13 -2.06
C LEU A 164 15.96 20.02 -2.66
N LYS A 165 16.15 20.40 -3.93
CA LYS A 165 17.48 20.41 -4.57
C LYS A 165 18.44 21.30 -3.79
N ALA A 166 18.03 22.50 -3.39
CA ALA A 166 18.88 23.42 -2.63
C ALA A 166 19.33 22.80 -1.29
N PHE A 167 18.40 22.16 -0.55
CA PHE A 167 18.74 21.47 0.70
C PHE A 167 19.64 20.26 0.49
N ILE A 168 19.40 19.45 -0.53
CA ILE A 168 20.21 18.26 -0.83
C ILE A 168 21.62 18.67 -1.25
N SER A 169 21.76 19.64 -2.16
CA SER A 169 23.07 20.13 -2.61
C SER A 169 23.88 20.69 -1.45
N LYS A 170 23.26 21.45 -0.54
CA LYS A 170 23.90 21.96 0.67
C LYS A 170 24.32 20.83 1.62
N LYS A 171 23.48 19.81 1.81
CA LYS A 171 23.71 18.75 2.79
C LYS A 171 24.71 17.69 2.30
N LEU A 172 24.67 17.35 1.02
CA LEU A 172 25.55 16.33 0.43
C LEU A 172 26.79 16.92 -0.24
N GLY A 173 26.85 18.24 -0.46
CA GLY A 173 27.99 18.89 -1.13
C GLY A 173 28.11 18.52 -2.60
N ILE A 174 27.01 18.18 -3.26
CA ILE A 174 26.95 17.77 -4.67
C ILE A 174 26.15 18.81 -5.46
N GLU A 175 26.63 19.21 -6.63
CA GLU A 175 25.84 19.99 -7.58
C GLU A 175 24.85 19.08 -8.31
N ILE A 176 23.55 19.32 -8.10
CA ILE A 176 22.48 18.62 -8.80
C ILE A 176 22.20 19.39 -10.09
N ALA A 177 22.50 18.78 -11.24
CA ALA A 177 22.17 19.38 -12.53
C ALA A 177 20.66 19.53 -12.70
N ASP A 178 20.23 20.63 -13.32
CA ASP A 178 18.86 20.75 -13.80
C ASP A 178 18.72 19.89 -15.06
N ASP A 179 17.84 18.89 -14.99
CA ASP A 179 17.42 18.14 -16.16
C ASP A 179 16.72 19.11 -17.13
N GLU A 180 17.44 19.58 -18.15
CA GLU A 180 16.78 20.02 -19.37
C GLU A 180 15.95 18.84 -19.89
N PRO A 181 14.65 19.02 -20.18
CA PRO A 181 13.82 17.92 -20.65
C PRO A 181 14.42 17.37 -21.93
N LYS A 182 15.01 16.18 -21.86
CA LYS A 182 15.41 15.42 -23.05
C LYS A 182 14.18 15.32 -23.95
N PRO A 183 14.29 15.66 -25.26
CA PRO A 183 13.20 15.41 -26.19
C PRO A 183 12.81 13.95 -26.03
N ALA A 184 11.51 13.68 -25.82
CA ALA A 184 11.02 12.32 -25.78
C ALA A 184 11.43 11.62 -27.07
N GLU A 185 12.47 10.78 -27.02
CA GLU A 185 12.75 9.86 -28.11
C GLU A 185 11.51 8.99 -28.25
N GLU A 186 10.91 9.04 -29.43
CA GLU A 186 9.82 8.15 -29.81
C GLU A 186 10.31 6.71 -29.56
N VAL A 187 9.77 6.09 -28.52
CA VAL A 187 9.90 4.65 -28.30
C VAL A 187 9.30 4.01 -29.55
N LYS A 188 10.16 3.55 -30.46
CA LYS A 188 9.77 2.73 -31.60
C LYS A 188 9.14 1.48 -31.01
N GLU A 189 7.84 1.30 -31.27
CA GLU A 189 7.13 0.07 -30.98
C GLU A 189 7.88 -1.08 -31.65
N GLU A 190 8.53 -1.93 -30.84
CA GLU A 190 9.04 -3.22 -31.31
C GLU A 190 7.84 -4.11 -31.69
N PRO A 191 7.94 -4.96 -32.71
CA PRO A 191 6.82 -5.75 -33.20
C PRO A 191 6.39 -6.77 -32.14
N GLU A 192 5.08 -6.82 -31.91
CA GLU A 192 4.36 -7.79 -31.07
C GLU A 192 4.82 -9.23 -31.38
N GLU A 193 5.59 -9.82 -30.47
CA GLU A 193 6.01 -11.22 -30.55
C GLU A 193 4.78 -12.11 -30.31
N GLN A 194 4.42 -12.91 -31.32
CA GLN A 194 3.24 -13.75 -31.32
C GLN A 194 3.32 -14.80 -30.20
N GLN A 195 2.34 -14.77 -29.29
CA GLN A 195 2.15 -15.84 -28.31
C GLN A 195 1.85 -17.15 -29.05
N PRO A 196 2.53 -18.28 -28.71
CA PRO A 196 2.21 -19.57 -29.31
C PRO A 196 0.81 -20.04 -28.86
N GLU A 197 0.03 -20.54 -29.82
CA GLU A 197 -1.32 -21.08 -29.60
C GLU A 197 -1.34 -22.21 -28.56
N PRO A 198 -2.39 -22.31 -27.72
CA PRO A 198 -2.53 -23.41 -26.77
C PRO A 198 -2.88 -24.73 -27.48
N LEU A 199 -2.11 -25.77 -27.19
CA LEU A 199 -2.30 -27.14 -27.69
C LEU A 199 -3.67 -27.73 -27.30
N PRO A 200 -4.27 -28.59 -28.14
CA PRO A 200 -5.58 -29.18 -27.89
C PRO A 200 -5.55 -30.25 -26.78
N PRO A 201 -6.62 -30.41 -25.98
CA PRO A 201 -6.68 -31.44 -24.95
C PRO A 201 -6.92 -32.84 -25.56
N THR A 202 -6.22 -33.83 -25.03
CA THR A 202 -6.37 -35.25 -25.31
C THR A 202 -7.68 -35.82 -24.74
N PRO A 203 -8.28 -36.86 -25.36
CA PRO A 203 -9.58 -37.39 -24.95
C PRO A 203 -9.44 -38.33 -23.75
N GLU A 204 -10.20 -38.07 -22.68
CA GLU A 204 -10.39 -39.02 -21.58
C GLU A 204 -11.59 -39.93 -21.83
N GLU A 205 -11.40 -41.16 -21.39
CA GLU A 205 -12.15 -42.38 -21.66
C GLU A 205 -13.45 -42.44 -20.83
N THR A 206 -14.54 -42.81 -21.50
CA THR A 206 -15.88 -42.96 -20.92
C THR A 206 -16.05 -44.32 -20.25
N THR A 207 -16.62 -44.35 -19.05
CA THR A 207 -17.36 -45.51 -18.52
C THR A 207 -18.77 -45.10 -18.08
N PRO A 208 -19.84 -45.83 -18.47
CA PRO A 208 -21.23 -45.50 -18.17
C PRO A 208 -21.74 -46.22 -16.91
N VAL A 209 -22.96 -45.89 -16.43
CA VAL A 209 -23.98 -46.70 -15.69
C VAL A 209 -24.90 -45.76 -14.85
N PRO A 210 -26.22 -46.02 -14.61
CA PRO A 210 -27.40 -45.87 -15.49
C PRO A 210 -28.51 -44.97 -14.81
N PRO A 211 -29.79 -44.92 -15.25
CA PRO A 211 -30.70 -43.79 -14.94
C PRO A 211 -31.87 -44.04 -13.94
N THR A 212 -32.58 -42.92 -13.68
CA THR A 212 -34.02 -42.72 -13.30
C THR A 212 -34.49 -42.92 -11.84
N PRO A 213 -35.63 -42.31 -11.39
CA PRO A 213 -36.57 -41.39 -12.08
C PRO A 213 -37.01 -40.11 -11.29
N GLU A 214 -37.79 -39.27 -12.00
CA GLU A 214 -38.93 -38.36 -11.65
C GLU A 214 -39.24 -38.10 -10.15
N GLU A 215 -39.71 -36.94 -9.70
CA GLU A 215 -40.78 -36.06 -10.21
C GLU A 215 -40.86 -34.78 -9.35
N THR A 216 -41.68 -33.82 -9.81
CA THR A 216 -42.34 -32.72 -9.08
C THR A 216 -41.59 -31.39 -8.92
N THR A 217 -41.96 -30.47 -9.81
CA THR A 217 -41.99 -29.02 -9.54
C THR A 217 -43.03 -28.68 -8.47
N PRO A 218 -42.76 -27.66 -7.65
CA PRO A 218 -43.79 -26.65 -7.41
C PRO A 218 -43.29 -25.22 -7.66
N VAL A 219 -44.31 -24.39 -7.92
CA VAL A 219 -44.37 -22.95 -8.21
C VAL A 219 -43.49 -22.08 -7.30
N PRO A 220 -42.86 -21.00 -7.80
CA PRO A 220 -42.00 -20.14 -7.00
C PRO A 220 -42.82 -19.24 -6.06
N PRO A 221 -42.39 -19.04 -4.80
CA PRO A 221 -42.91 -17.96 -3.96
C PRO A 221 -42.31 -16.62 -4.39
N GLU A 222 -43.12 -15.56 -4.31
CA GLU A 222 -42.68 -14.17 -4.38
C GLU A 222 -41.73 -13.83 -3.21
N PRO A 223 -40.82 -12.85 -3.38
CA PRO A 223 -39.51 -12.91 -2.74
C PRO A 223 -39.53 -12.41 -1.29
N GLU A 224 -39.21 -13.30 -0.35
CA GLU A 224 -38.68 -12.90 0.95
C GLU A 224 -37.17 -12.64 0.81
N VAL A 225 -36.79 -11.38 1.02
CA VAL A 225 -35.41 -10.89 0.97
C VAL A 225 -34.73 -11.15 2.32
N SER A 226 -33.64 -11.92 2.35
CA SER A 226 -32.47 -11.65 3.21
C SER A 226 -31.29 -12.61 2.99
N GLU A 227 -30.80 -12.72 1.75
CA GLU A 227 -29.42 -13.20 1.56
C GLU A 227 -28.48 -12.00 1.61
N SER A 228 -27.59 -11.97 2.59
CA SER A 228 -26.62 -10.88 2.79
C SER A 228 -25.34 -11.08 1.96
N LYS A 229 -25.22 -12.18 1.19
CA LYS A 229 -24.03 -12.56 0.42
C LYS A 229 -24.38 -13.33 -0.85
N LYS A 230 -23.49 -13.27 -1.85
CA LYS A 230 -23.61 -14.03 -3.10
C LYS A 230 -23.53 -15.55 -2.90
N GLU A 231 -24.43 -16.27 -3.54
CA GLU A 231 -24.39 -17.73 -3.60
C GLU A 231 -23.44 -18.25 -4.69
N LYS A 232 -22.77 -19.36 -4.40
CA LYS A 232 -21.86 -20.02 -5.36
C LYS A 232 -22.67 -20.66 -6.49
N GLY A 233 -22.24 -20.45 -7.73
CA GLY A 233 -22.91 -21.01 -8.91
C GLY A 233 -23.91 -20.08 -9.59
N PHE A 234 -24.05 -18.84 -9.11
CA PHE A 234 -24.91 -17.82 -9.72
C PHE A 234 -24.10 -16.62 -10.23
N LEU A 235 -24.57 -16.03 -11.35
CA LEU A 235 -24.09 -14.75 -11.87
C LEU A 235 -25.08 -13.66 -11.48
N TYR A 236 -24.61 -12.66 -10.72
CA TYR A 236 -25.39 -11.51 -10.29
C TYR A 236 -25.11 -10.30 -11.20
N PHE A 237 -26.16 -9.62 -11.63
CA PHE A 237 -26.06 -8.44 -12.49
C PHE A 237 -27.22 -7.47 -12.20
N VAL A 238 -27.02 -6.20 -12.51
CA VAL A 238 -28.10 -5.22 -12.50
C VAL A 238 -28.94 -5.44 -13.77
N ASP A 239 -30.27 -5.42 -13.68
CA ASP A 239 -31.15 -5.57 -14.84
C ASP A 239 -31.45 -4.24 -15.53
N LYS A 240 -32.45 -4.23 -16.44
CA LYS A 240 -32.87 -3.01 -17.16
C LYS A 240 -33.69 -2.05 -16.31
N GLU A 241 -34.30 -2.55 -15.24
CA GLU A 241 -35.10 -1.77 -14.29
C GLU A 241 -34.23 -1.18 -13.18
N GLY A 242 -32.95 -1.58 -13.11
CA GLY A 242 -32.00 -1.09 -12.12
C GLY A 242 -31.93 -1.96 -10.87
N ASP A 243 -32.48 -3.16 -10.94
CA ASP A 243 -32.57 -4.11 -9.82
C ASP A 243 -31.48 -5.19 -9.92
N ILE A 244 -31.14 -5.80 -8.79
CA ILE A 244 -30.18 -6.90 -8.76
C ILE A 244 -30.91 -8.19 -9.11
N SER A 245 -30.49 -8.83 -10.19
CA SER A 245 -30.96 -10.13 -10.64
C SER A 245 -29.82 -11.17 -10.63
N ARG A 246 -30.17 -12.45 -10.48
CA ARG A 246 -29.26 -13.59 -10.59
C ARG A 246 -29.70 -14.58 -11.65
N VAL A 247 -28.73 -15.30 -12.22
CA VAL A 247 -28.94 -16.42 -13.14
C VAL A 247 -28.00 -17.55 -12.77
N LYS A 248 -28.48 -18.80 -12.78
CA LYS A 248 -27.67 -20.00 -12.53
C LYS A 248 -26.63 -20.18 -13.63
N MET A 249 -25.36 -20.26 -13.26
CA MET A 249 -24.26 -20.49 -14.21
C MET A 249 -24.24 -21.95 -14.65
N VAL A 250 -24.35 -22.19 -15.96
CA VAL A 250 -24.26 -23.55 -16.54
C VAL A 250 -22.93 -23.68 -17.27
N ARG A 251 -22.17 -24.74 -16.97
CA ARG A 251 -20.92 -25.05 -17.67
C ARG A 251 -21.23 -25.88 -18.93
N GLY A 252 -20.95 -25.32 -20.11
CA GLY A 252 -21.10 -26.01 -21.39
C GLY A 252 -21.48 -25.06 -22.53
N ARG A 253 -21.10 -25.43 -23.77
CA ARG A 253 -21.27 -24.62 -25.00
C ARG A 253 -22.72 -24.47 -25.49
N LYS A 254 -23.73 -24.77 -24.65
CA LYS A 254 -25.16 -24.62 -24.97
C LYS A 254 -25.64 -23.23 -24.52
N LYS A 255 -25.80 -22.31 -25.48
CA LYS A 255 -26.46 -21.01 -25.29
C LYS A 255 -27.98 -21.19 -25.17
N GLY A 256 -28.45 -21.54 -23.97
CA GLY A 256 -29.85 -21.40 -23.59
C GLY A 256 -30.04 -20.19 -22.67
N LYS A 257 -31.07 -19.36 -22.91
CA LYS A 257 -31.48 -18.30 -21.97
C LYS A 257 -32.01 -18.98 -20.70
N GLN A 258 -31.21 -18.94 -19.64
CA GLN A 258 -31.65 -19.39 -18.32
C GLN A 258 -32.67 -18.38 -17.75
N PRO A 259 -33.65 -18.85 -16.96
CA PRO A 259 -34.57 -17.95 -16.27
C PRO A 259 -33.77 -17.04 -15.33
N LYS A 260 -34.11 -15.75 -15.35
CA LYS A 260 -33.54 -14.75 -14.44
C LYS A 260 -34.43 -14.62 -13.22
N GLU A 261 -33.83 -14.57 -12.04
CA GLU A 261 -34.51 -14.38 -10.76
C GLU A 261 -34.13 -13.00 -10.21
N LYS A 262 -35.12 -12.24 -9.73
CA LYS A 262 -34.88 -10.93 -9.11
C LYS A 262 -34.54 -11.14 -7.63
N VAL A 263 -33.39 -10.63 -7.20
CA VAL A 263 -32.84 -10.83 -5.85
C VAL A 263 -33.13 -9.64 -4.95
N LYS A 264 -33.02 -8.41 -5.49
CA LYS A 264 -33.21 -7.19 -4.71
C LYS A 264 -33.69 -6.05 -5.60
N VAL A 265 -34.77 -5.39 -5.18
CA VAL A 265 -35.29 -4.17 -5.83
C VAL A 265 -34.47 -2.99 -5.33
N VAL A 266 -33.85 -2.24 -6.24
CA VAL A 266 -32.99 -1.08 -5.94
C VAL A 266 -33.35 0.12 -6.82
N GLY A 267 -33.83 -0.09 -8.05
CA GLY A 267 -34.37 0.98 -8.89
C GLY A 267 -33.34 2.01 -9.39
N ILE A 268 -32.11 1.60 -9.71
CA ILE A 268 -31.06 2.53 -10.16
C ILE A 268 -31.20 2.86 -11.65
N THR A 269 -31.21 4.16 -11.97
CA THR A 269 -31.10 4.63 -13.36
C THR A 269 -29.65 4.60 -13.83
N ARG A 270 -29.36 3.88 -14.91
CA ARG A 270 -27.99 3.74 -15.44
C ARG A 270 -27.51 4.98 -16.18
N GLU A 271 -26.37 5.52 -15.76
CA GLU A 271 -25.68 6.63 -16.44
C GLU A 271 -24.84 6.14 -17.63
N LYS A 272 -24.75 6.96 -18.70
CA LYS A 272 -24.14 6.58 -19.99
C LYS A 272 -22.62 6.30 -19.94
N ASN A 273 -21.92 6.64 -18.86
CA ASN A 273 -20.46 6.51 -18.72
C ASN A 273 -20.00 5.73 -17.48
N ARG A 274 -20.89 4.94 -16.86
CA ARG A 274 -20.56 4.14 -15.67
C ARG A 274 -20.80 2.66 -15.92
N LEU A 275 -19.87 1.83 -15.44
CA LEU A 275 -20.05 0.39 -15.35
C LEU A 275 -20.63 0.07 -13.99
N TYR A 276 -21.78 -0.61 -13.95
CA TYR A 276 -22.43 -1.04 -12.72
C TYR A 276 -22.15 -2.52 -12.50
N TYR A 277 -21.71 -2.88 -11.30
CA TYR A 277 -21.45 -4.26 -10.89
C TYR A 277 -21.97 -4.49 -9.48
N VAL A 278 -22.27 -5.75 -9.17
CA VAL A 278 -22.77 -6.15 -7.85
C VAL A 278 -21.58 -6.65 -7.04
N ASP A 279 -21.38 -6.16 -5.82
CA ASP A 279 -20.29 -6.60 -4.94
C ASP A 279 -20.63 -7.90 -4.17
N ALA A 280 -19.78 -8.32 -3.24
CA ALA A 280 -19.99 -9.57 -2.48
C ALA A 280 -21.20 -9.52 -1.54
N ASN A 281 -21.65 -8.32 -1.15
CA ASN A 281 -22.71 -8.05 -0.19
C ASN A 281 -24.06 -7.73 -0.87
N LEU A 282 -24.16 -7.93 -2.19
CA LEU A 282 -25.34 -7.61 -3.00
C LEU A 282 -25.68 -6.11 -2.97
N GLU A 283 -24.65 -5.27 -3.01
CA GLU A 283 -24.78 -3.84 -3.25
C GLU A 283 -24.31 -3.48 -4.66
N ILE A 284 -24.91 -2.43 -5.24
CA ILE A 284 -24.55 -1.96 -6.58
C ILE A 284 -23.43 -0.94 -6.45
N GLN A 285 -22.28 -1.27 -7.01
CA GLN A 285 -21.15 -0.36 -7.17
C GLN A 285 -21.09 0.15 -8.60
N SER A 286 -20.49 1.33 -8.80
CA SER A 286 -20.29 1.88 -10.13
C SER A 286 -18.93 2.53 -10.30
N SER A 287 -18.29 2.27 -11.44
CA SER A 287 -16.99 2.85 -11.79
C SER A 287 -17.07 3.57 -13.13
N PRO A 288 -16.36 4.70 -13.33
CA PRO A 288 -16.30 5.37 -14.62
C PRO A 288 -15.69 4.45 -15.68
N MET A 289 -16.34 4.31 -16.83
CA MET A 289 -15.78 3.55 -17.95
C MET A 289 -14.74 4.40 -18.69
N ASN A 290 -13.45 4.13 -18.47
CA ASN A 290 -12.40 4.60 -19.37
C ASN A 290 -12.41 3.73 -20.63
N ARG A 291 -13.14 4.16 -21.66
CA ARG A 291 -13.02 3.58 -23.01
C ARG A 291 -11.62 3.91 -23.56
N GLY A 292 -10.66 3.02 -23.33
CA GLY A 292 -9.34 3.10 -23.92
C GLY A 292 -9.39 2.83 -25.43
N ARG A 293 -8.87 3.80 -26.21
CA ARG A 293 -8.01 3.68 -27.41
C ARG A 293 -8.24 4.91 -28.29
N LYS A 294 -7.39 5.94 -28.16
CA LYS A 294 -7.36 7.06 -29.10
C LYS A 294 -6.90 6.54 -30.46
N SER A 295 -7.84 6.29 -31.37
CA SER A 295 -7.57 6.16 -32.79
C SER A 295 -7.11 7.51 -33.35
N LYS A 296 -5.92 7.56 -33.96
CA LYS A 296 -5.47 8.67 -34.82
C LYS A 296 -6.55 8.97 -35.86
N GLY A 297 -7.02 10.21 -35.93
CA GLY A 297 -7.91 10.62 -37.02
C GLY A 297 -8.66 11.93 -36.82
N LYS A 298 -8.12 12.98 -37.45
CA LYS A 298 -8.79 14.17 -37.99
C LYS A 298 -9.29 15.26 -37.03
N LYS A 299 -8.58 16.40 -37.12
CA LYS A 299 -9.05 17.75 -36.77
C LYS A 299 -10.43 18.03 -37.38
N THR A 300 -11.33 18.53 -36.55
CA THR A 300 -12.37 19.47 -36.99
C THR A 300 -12.44 20.62 -35.99
N LYS A 301 -12.17 21.82 -36.51
CA LYS A 301 -12.45 23.12 -35.89
C LYS A 301 -13.94 23.22 -35.59
N GLU A 302 -14.31 23.53 -34.36
CA GLU A 302 -15.51 24.32 -34.10
C GLU A 302 -15.17 25.47 -33.16
N THR A 303 -15.29 26.66 -33.74
CA THR A 303 -15.31 27.97 -33.10
C THR A 303 -16.66 28.18 -32.43
N LYS A 304 -16.68 28.64 -31.16
CA LYS A 304 -17.74 29.55 -30.71
C LYS A 304 -17.29 30.43 -29.55
N ASP A 305 -17.64 31.70 -29.71
CA ASP A 305 -17.26 32.89 -28.96
C ASP A 305 -17.66 32.92 -27.46
N LYS A 306 -16.71 33.46 -26.65
CA LYS A 306 -16.77 34.43 -25.52
C LYS A 306 -18.08 34.67 -24.73
N PRO A 307 -18.03 35.11 -23.45
CA PRO A 307 -17.05 36.08 -22.91
C PRO A 307 -16.42 35.80 -21.53
N LYS A 308 -15.34 36.56 -21.29
CA LYS A 308 -14.52 36.67 -20.08
C LYS A 308 -15.32 37.26 -18.90
N GLU A 309 -15.24 36.63 -17.73
CA GLU A 309 -15.37 37.30 -16.43
C GLU A 309 -14.03 37.28 -15.69
N LYS A 310 -13.69 38.42 -15.06
CA LYS A 310 -12.47 38.61 -14.29
C LYS A 310 -12.59 37.93 -12.92
N PRO A 311 -11.53 37.28 -12.40
CA PRO A 311 -11.58 36.62 -11.11
C PRO A 311 -11.54 37.65 -9.96
N GLY A 312 -12.44 37.49 -9.00
CA GLY A 312 -12.38 38.16 -7.71
C GLY A 312 -11.18 37.67 -6.90
N LYS A 313 -10.42 38.63 -6.38
CA LYS A 313 -9.19 38.46 -5.60
C LYS A 313 -9.51 37.80 -4.25
N GLN A 314 -9.12 36.54 -4.05
CA GLN A 314 -9.04 35.95 -2.71
C GLN A 314 -7.65 36.22 -2.11
N PRO A 315 -7.54 36.54 -0.81
CA PRO A 315 -6.28 36.87 -0.17
C PRO A 315 -5.36 35.64 -0.08
N GLU A 316 -4.08 35.84 -0.37
CA GLU A 316 -3.01 34.85 -0.27
C GLU A 316 -2.86 34.34 1.17
N PRO A 317 -2.66 33.04 1.40
CA PRO A 317 -2.23 32.54 2.71
C PRO A 317 -0.76 32.95 2.95
N GLU A 318 -0.49 33.48 4.14
CA GLU A 318 0.85 33.86 4.61
C GLU A 318 1.85 32.72 4.42
N LYS A 319 2.95 33.01 3.73
CA LYS A 319 4.11 32.14 3.64
C LYS A 319 4.80 32.08 5.00
N GLU A 320 4.58 31.01 5.76
CA GLU A 320 5.49 30.66 6.86
C GLU A 320 6.88 30.40 6.29
N LYS A 321 7.88 31.10 6.85
CA LYS A 321 9.30 30.92 6.49
C LYS A 321 9.73 29.48 6.84
N PRO A 322 10.56 28.83 6.00
CA PRO A 322 11.09 27.51 6.33
C PRO A 322 11.98 27.63 7.57
N LYS A 323 11.64 26.85 8.61
CA LYS A 323 12.43 26.75 9.85
C LYS A 323 13.83 26.25 9.50
N GLU A 324 14.82 26.92 10.06
CA GLU A 324 16.25 26.63 9.91
C GLU A 324 16.54 25.17 10.33
N ALA A 325 17.51 24.53 9.67
CA ALA A 325 17.80 23.10 9.86
C ALA A 325 18.17 22.80 11.33
N ALA A 326 17.25 22.13 12.01
CA ALA A 326 17.37 21.55 13.33
C ALA A 326 18.62 20.65 13.44
N SER A 327 19.37 20.74 14.54
CA SER A 327 20.49 19.82 14.82
C SER A 327 20.00 18.36 14.87
N LEU A 328 20.88 17.36 14.78
CA LEU A 328 20.48 15.94 14.81
C LEU A 328 19.70 15.57 16.10
N ASP A 329 20.00 16.25 17.21
CA ASP A 329 19.27 16.13 18.47
C ASP A 329 17.92 16.85 18.44
N ASP A 330 17.82 17.98 17.73
CA ASP A 330 16.55 18.69 17.50
C ASP A 330 15.63 17.92 16.53
N ILE A 331 16.18 17.13 15.60
CA ILE A 331 15.39 16.24 14.74
C ILE A 331 14.77 15.11 15.57
N ALA A 332 15.49 14.62 16.58
CA ALA A 332 15.00 13.58 17.49
C ALA A 332 13.80 14.06 18.33
N SER A 333 13.86 15.31 18.80
CA SER A 333 12.77 15.91 19.59
C SER A 333 11.49 16.17 18.78
N LEU A 334 11.57 16.18 17.45
CA LEU A 334 10.38 16.20 16.58
C LEU A 334 9.63 14.85 16.56
N PHE A 335 10.23 13.79 17.09
CA PHE A 335 9.69 12.43 17.04
C PHE A 335 9.29 11.85 18.40
N THR A 336 9.47 12.60 19.49
CA THR A 336 9.02 12.30 20.86
C THR A 336 7.76 13.06 21.20
#